data_AF-A0A6V7VI06-F1
#
_entry.id   AF-A0A6V7VI06-F1
#
_cell.length_a   1.000
_cell.length_b   1.000
_cell.length_c   1.000
_cell.angle_alpha   90.00
_cell.angle_beta   90.00
_cell.angle_gamma   90.00
#
_symmetry.space_group_name_H-M   'P 1'
#
loop_
_entity.id
_entity.type
_entity.pdbx_description
1 polymer ?
#
loop_
_entity_poly.entity_id
_entity_poly.type
_entity_poly.pdbx_seq_one_letter_code
_entity_poly.pdbx_strand_id
1 'polypeptide(L)' 'MRITPDRNCSICGVAKTPHWYRHSKPEHYICHACYNRQQKIKKMN' A
#
# COMPACT_ATOMS: atom_id res chain seq x y z
N MET A 1 17.41 -10.75 2.72
CA MET A 1 16.26 -9.87 2.42
C MET A 1 15.24 -10.66 1.62
N ARG A 2 14.03 -10.90 2.15
CA ARG A 2 12.95 -11.53 1.37
C ARG A 2 12.42 -10.50 0.38
N ILE A 3 12.92 -10.54 -0.86
CA ILE A 3 12.29 -9.85 -1.98
C ILE A 3 11.05 -10.68 -2.32
N THR A 4 9.89 -10.26 -1.82
CA THR A 4 8.63 -10.84 -2.26
C THR A 4 8.41 -10.47 -3.72
N PRO A 5 8.06 -11.43 -4.59
CA PRO A 5 7.90 -11.18 -6.01
C PRO A 5 6.82 -10.11 -6.25
N ASP A 6 7.15 -9.12 -7.07
CA ASP A 6 6.22 -8.32 -7.88
C ASP A 6 5.05 -7.60 -7.20
N ARG A 7 5.12 -7.33 -5.90
CA ARG A 7 4.16 -6.42 -5.27
C ARG A 7 4.69 -5.00 -5.39
N ASN A 8 4.16 -4.25 -6.34
CA ASN A 8 4.29 -2.79 -6.40
C ASN A 8 3.05 -2.16 -5.75
N CYS A 9 3.25 -1.03 -5.08
CA CYS A 9 2.10 -0.27 -4.59
C CYS A 9 1.24 0.18 -5.77
N SER A 10 -0.04 -0.18 -5.76
CA SER A 10 -0.97 0.22 -6.83
C SER A 10 -1.25 1.73 -6.89
N ILE A 11 -0.74 2.52 -5.95
CA ILE A 11 -0.92 3.98 -5.89
C ILE A 11 0.37 4.71 -6.30
N CYS A 12 1.52 4.34 -5.72
CA CYS A 12 2.78 5.05 -5.95
C CYS A 12 3.89 4.21 -6.59
N GLY A 13 3.63 2.94 -6.92
CA GLY A 13 4.57 2.07 -7.63
C GLY A 13 5.75 1.55 -6.82
N VAL A 14 5.89 1.91 -5.53
CA VAL A 14 7.05 1.47 -4.73
C VAL A 14 7.11 -0.05 -4.66
N ALA A 15 8.29 -0.62 -4.86
CA ALA A 15 8.55 -2.07 -4.73
C ALA A 15 9.12 -2.44 -3.35
N LYS A 16 9.49 -1.43 -2.54
CA LYS A 16 10.06 -1.61 -1.19
C LYS A 16 9.22 -0.81 -0.20
N THR A 17 8.64 -1.51 0.76
CA THR A 17 7.87 -0.93 1.87
C THR A 17 8.00 -1.85 3.08
N PRO A 18 8.03 -1.32 4.31
CA PRO A 18 8.11 -2.15 5.52
C PRO A 18 6.91 -3.08 5.63
N HIS A 19 5.71 -2.58 5.31
CA HIS A 19 4.47 -3.36 5.30
C HIS A 19 3.63 -3.08 4.05
N TRP A 20 2.88 -4.10 3.65
CA TRP A 20 1.89 -4.08 2.58
C TRP A 20 0.49 -4.14 3.18
N TYR A 21 -0.40 -3.29 2.70
CA TYR A 21 -1.80 -3.23 3.11
C TYR A 21 -2.69 -3.57 1.93
N ARG A 22 -3.81 -4.26 2.21
CA ARG A 22 -4.81 -4.56 1.18
C ARG A 22 -5.59 -3.30 0.86
N HIS A 23 -5.69 -2.97 -0.43
CA HIS A 23 -6.59 -1.93 -0.88
C HIS A 23 -8.03 -2.45 -0.87
N SER A 24 -9.04 -1.57 -1.02
CA SER A 24 -10.45 -1.96 -1.10
C SER A 24 -10.76 -2.96 -2.23
N LYS A 25 -9.87 -3.11 -3.22
CA LYS A 25 -9.96 -4.16 -4.23
C LYS A 25 -9.08 -5.36 -3.81
N PRO A 26 -9.60 -6.60 -3.86
CA PRO A 26 -8.94 -7.78 -3.28
C PRO A 26 -7.57 -8.10 -3.87
N GLU A 27 -7.29 -7.63 -5.10
CA GLU A 27 -6.07 -7.88 -5.87
C GLU A 27 -5.03 -6.74 -5.77
N HIS A 28 -5.36 -5.61 -5.16
CA HIS A 28 -4.45 -4.46 -5.08
C HIS A 28 -3.82 -4.33 -3.70
N TYR A 29 -2.49 -4.18 -3.68
CA TYR A 29 -1.73 -3.90 -2.48
C TYR A 29 -1.19 -2.47 -2.51
N ILE A 30 -1.20 -1.82 -1.36
CA ILE A 30 -0.66 -0.48 -1.17
C ILE A 30 0.43 -0.50 -0.10
N CYS A 31 1.40 0.40 -0.24
CA CYS A 31 2.46 0.54 0.74
C CYS A 31 1.94 1.19 2.02
N HIS A 32 2.72 1.06 3.10
CA HIS A 32 2.43 1.69 4.39
C HIS A 32 2.17 3.20 4.29
N ALA A 33 2.94 3.90 3.45
CA ALA A 33 2.77 5.34 3.26
C ALA A 33 1.41 5.68 2.64
N CYS A 34 1.01 4.97 1.58
CA CYS A 34 -0.28 5.17 0.92
C CYS A 34 -1.45 4.77 1.82
N TYR A 35 -1.31 3.70 2.60
CA TYR A 35 -2.30 3.30 3.59
C TYR A 35 -2.52 4.41 4.62
N ASN A 36 -1.46 4.93 5.24
CA ASN A 36 -1.56 6.03 6.20
C ASN A 36 -2.20 7.28 5.59
N ARG A 37 -1.88 7.60 4.33
CA ARG A 37 -2.52 8.72 3.62
C ARG A 37 -4.02 8.50 3.46
N GLN A 38 -4.46 7.31 3.05
CA GLN A 38 -5.89 6.98 2.93
C GLN A 38 -6.61 7.06 4.28
N GLN A 39 -6.00 6.54 5.35
CA GLN A 39 -6.59 6.60 6.69
C GLN A 39 -6.76 8.03 7.17
N LYS A 40 -5.80 8.93 6.89
CA LYS A 40 -5.92 10.36 7.20
C LYS A 40 -7.06 11.02 6.43
N ILE A 41 -7.20 10.72 5.14
CA ILE A 41 -8.28 11.25 4.30
C ILE A 41 -9.65 10.76 4.81
N LYS A 42 -9.78 9.46 5.12
CA LYS A 42 -11.00 8.88 5.71
C LYS A 42 -11.38 9.48 7.06
N LYS A 43 -10.42 9.98 7.83
CA LYS A 43 -10.67 10.61 9.14
C LYS A 43 -11.07 12.09 9.03
N MET A 44 -10.79 12.71 7.88
CA MET A 44 -11.08 14.13 7.61
C MET A 44 -12.47 14.32 6.96
N ASN A 45 -13.06 13.24 6.45
CA ASN A 45 -14.36 13.22 5.78
C ASN A 45 -15.36 12.39 6.59
#